data_AF-A0A6M8W5N0-F1
#
_entry.id   AF-A0A6M8W5N0-F1
#
_cell.length_a   1.000
_cell.length_b   1.000
_cell.length_c   1.000
_cell.angle_alpha   90.00
_cell.angle_beta   90.00
_cell.angle_gamma   90.00
#
_symmetry.space_group_name_H-M   'P 1'
#
loop_
_entity.id
_entity.type
_entity.pdbx_description
1 polymer ?
#
loop_
_entity_poly.entity_id
_entity_poly.type
_entity_poly.pdbx_seq_one_letter_code
_entity_poly.pdbx_strand_id
1 'polypeptide(L)'
;MTPADLIVWADEAPGPEAFPDEVEIAGRAHPLEYRHEPDVDEDGVAVTLSLAAFNELTEATHDWLVPGLVHDRALAMLRALPKTLRKSIGPAPQAIDEFLATEPDQNIGLADALAAFIGREKGVHIPAALLREAELSHHLVPRVVVTDGAGEVLAQSRDLFELRRLVAGEVEQVLRHGDSALEQREGIRAWDVDELPPQTRISTPGGTVTAYPAFIDEQTSVALRLLPDEVSAAAAHARGVRRLLAIEHRRLLRRTLRNWPSMGSMRSHQRRGSASTPPSTTRSR
;
A
#
# COMPACT_ATOMS: atom_id res chain seq x y z
N MET A 1 26.39 -22.59 -48.01
CA MET A 1 26.22 -21.55 -46.98
C MET A 1 26.74 -20.26 -47.53
N THR A 2 25.85 -19.46 -48.09
CA THR A 2 26.14 -18.07 -48.43
C THR A 2 25.95 -17.21 -47.17
N PRO A 3 26.57 -16.02 -47.09
CA PRO A 3 26.36 -15.07 -45.99
C PRO A 3 24.89 -14.63 -45.78
N ALA A 4 23.98 -14.99 -46.69
CA ALA A 4 22.55 -14.76 -46.61
C ALA A 4 21.80 -15.77 -45.72
N ASP A 5 22.45 -16.86 -45.29
CA ASP A 5 21.85 -17.90 -44.42
C ASP A 5 22.00 -17.58 -42.91
N LEU A 6 22.52 -16.39 -42.54
CA LEU A 6 22.85 -16.01 -41.15
C LEU A 6 21.97 -14.89 -40.56
N ILE A 7 20.84 -14.57 -41.18
CA ILE A 7 19.89 -13.58 -40.62
C ILE A 7 18.52 -14.23 -40.49
N VAL A 8 18.37 -15.05 -39.47
CA VAL A 8 17.07 -15.36 -38.86
C VAL A 8 17.21 -15.06 -37.38
N TRP A 9 17.12 -13.77 -37.05
CA TRP A 9 16.59 -13.18 -35.80
C TRP A 9 16.48 -11.68 -36.04
N ALA A 10 15.53 -11.28 -36.88
CA ALA A 10 14.92 -9.96 -36.70
C ALA A 10 13.94 -10.14 -35.53
N ASP A 11 14.48 -10.09 -34.32
CA ASP A 11 13.68 -9.70 -33.16
C ASP A 11 13.35 -8.23 -33.42
N GLU A 12 12.15 -7.97 -33.91
CA GLU A 12 11.68 -6.61 -34.18
C GLU A 12 11.74 -5.88 -32.83
N ALA A 13 12.66 -4.90 -32.72
CA ALA A 13 12.83 -4.17 -31.49
C ALA A 13 11.45 -3.66 -31.03
N PRO A 14 11.07 -3.85 -29.76
CA PRO A 14 9.73 -3.50 -29.29
C PRO A 14 9.40 -2.05 -29.67
N GLY A 15 8.18 -1.82 -30.15
CA GLY A 15 7.75 -0.50 -30.59
C GLY A 15 7.67 0.51 -29.44
N PRO A 16 7.49 1.80 -29.75
CA PRO A 16 7.41 2.88 -28.75
C PRO A 16 6.27 2.68 -27.73
N GLU A 17 5.26 1.88 -28.04
CA GLU A 17 4.20 1.48 -27.10
C GLU A 17 4.70 0.60 -25.96
N ALA A 18 5.78 -0.16 -26.15
CA ALA A 18 6.40 -0.98 -25.11
C ALA A 18 7.32 -0.15 -24.20
N PHE A 19 7.93 0.91 -24.75
CA PHE A 19 8.85 1.81 -24.03
C PHE A 19 8.42 3.26 -24.25
N PRO A 20 7.33 3.70 -23.59
CA PRO A 20 6.78 5.03 -23.80
C PRO A 20 7.71 6.11 -23.24
N ASP A 21 7.72 7.29 -23.86
CA ASP A 21 8.47 8.46 -23.36
C ASP A 21 7.82 9.08 -22.12
N GLU A 22 6.50 8.92 -21.96
CA GLU A 22 5.73 9.48 -20.85
C GLU A 22 4.67 8.47 -20.37
N VAL A 23 4.31 8.56 -19.08
CA VAL A 23 3.25 7.76 -18.47
C VAL A 23 2.20 8.66 -17.82
N GLU A 24 0.95 8.25 -17.87
CA GLU A 24 -0.13 8.99 -17.21
C GLU A 24 -0.31 8.52 -15.75
N ILE A 25 -0.07 9.42 -14.80
CA ILE A 25 -0.29 9.19 -13.36
C ILE A 25 -1.07 10.38 -12.83
N ALA A 26 -2.16 10.11 -12.10
CA ALA A 26 -3.07 11.14 -11.56
C ALA A 26 -3.65 12.08 -12.64
N GLY A 27 -3.92 11.56 -13.84
CA GLY A 27 -4.46 12.33 -14.96
C GLY A 27 -3.46 13.31 -15.59
N ARG A 28 -2.16 13.08 -15.39
CA ARG A 28 -1.07 13.92 -15.92
C ARG A 28 0.03 13.06 -16.51
N ALA A 29 0.61 13.52 -17.61
CA ALA A 29 1.78 12.90 -18.21
C ALA A 29 3.05 13.22 -17.40
N HIS A 30 3.87 12.19 -17.15
CA HIS A 30 5.17 12.32 -16.50
C HIS A 30 6.23 11.64 -17.37
N PRO A 31 7.36 12.31 -17.62
CA PRO A 31 8.41 11.77 -18.48
C PRO A 31 9.11 10.58 -17.82
N LEU A 32 9.48 9.62 -18.66
CA LEU A 32 10.34 8.50 -18.32
C LEU A 32 11.77 8.77 -18.82
N GLU A 33 12.73 8.53 -17.94
CA GLU A 33 14.15 8.59 -18.27
C GLU A 33 14.71 7.17 -18.35
N TYR A 34 15.21 6.80 -19.52
CA TYR A 34 15.83 5.50 -19.76
C TYR A 34 17.35 5.63 -19.72
N ARG A 35 17.99 4.79 -18.89
CA ARG A 35 19.44 4.66 -18.82
C ARG A 35 19.82 3.19 -18.94
N HIS A 36 20.77 2.90 -19.81
CA HIS A 36 21.29 1.55 -20.04
C HIS A 36 22.78 1.52 -19.69
N GLU A 37 23.06 1.50 -18.39
CA GLU A 37 24.41 1.46 -17.83
C GLU A 37 24.47 0.40 -16.74
N PRO A 38 24.82 -0.85 -17.11
CA PRO A 38 24.95 -1.94 -16.15
C PRO A 38 25.84 -1.54 -14.97
N ASP A 39 25.47 -1.99 -13.77
CA ASP A 39 26.19 -1.78 -12.51
C ASP A 39 26.19 -0.35 -11.94
N VAL A 40 25.44 0.59 -12.54
CA VAL A 40 25.15 1.89 -11.93
C VAL A 40 23.81 1.83 -11.20
N ASP A 41 23.72 2.42 -10.00
CA ASP A 41 22.45 2.45 -9.25
C ASP A 41 21.34 3.19 -10.02
N GLU A 42 21.72 4.05 -10.96
CA GLU A 42 20.81 4.84 -11.78
C GLU A 42 20.28 4.08 -13.02
N ASP A 43 20.79 2.87 -13.29
CA ASP A 43 20.40 2.00 -14.42
C ASP A 43 18.91 1.68 -14.46
N GLY A 44 18.39 1.52 -15.68
CA GLY A 44 16.97 1.23 -15.94
C GLY A 44 16.15 2.47 -16.20
N VAL A 45 14.92 2.46 -15.69
CA VAL A 45 13.93 3.50 -15.94
C VAL A 45 13.74 4.33 -14.68
N ALA A 46 13.65 5.65 -14.83
CA ALA A 46 13.23 6.56 -13.78
C ALA A 46 11.97 7.32 -14.20
N VAL A 47 11.05 7.51 -13.27
CA VAL A 47 9.90 8.42 -13.41
C VAL A 47 10.01 9.51 -12.35
N THR A 48 9.93 10.77 -12.79
CA THR A 48 9.97 11.93 -11.89
C THR A 48 8.56 12.40 -11.60
N LEU A 49 8.17 12.39 -10.32
CA LEU A 49 6.82 12.72 -9.85
C LEU A 49 6.89 13.86 -8.83
N SER A 50 5.92 14.77 -8.88
CA SER A 50 5.70 15.67 -7.75
C SER A 50 5.26 14.88 -6.52
N LEU A 51 5.44 15.45 -5.32
CA LEU A 51 4.93 14.86 -4.08
C LEU A 51 3.43 14.49 -4.15
N ALA A 52 2.62 15.32 -4.82
CA ALA A 52 1.20 15.05 -5.00
C ALA A 52 0.93 13.87 -5.94
N ALA A 53 1.61 13.80 -7.09
CA ALA A 53 1.46 12.69 -8.03
C ALA A 53 1.97 11.36 -7.44
N PHE A 54 3.05 11.40 -6.67
CA PHE A 54 3.55 10.23 -5.94
C PHE A 54 2.56 9.70 -4.91
N ASN A 55 1.79 10.58 -4.25
CA ASN A 55 0.77 10.15 -3.29
C ASN A 55 -0.36 9.35 -3.94
N GLU A 56 -0.63 9.57 -5.22
CA GLU A 56 -1.62 8.83 -6.02
C GLU A 56 -1.05 7.58 -6.70
N LEU A 57 0.28 7.42 -6.74
CA LEU A 57 0.92 6.25 -7.33
C LEU A 57 0.59 4.99 -6.51
N THR A 58 0.07 3.97 -7.17
CA THR A 58 -0.17 2.64 -6.57
C THR A 58 0.94 1.66 -6.93
N GLU A 59 1.10 0.60 -6.13
CA GLU A 59 2.01 -0.51 -6.48
C GLU A 59 1.65 -1.15 -7.82
N ALA A 60 0.36 -1.31 -8.12
CA ALA A 60 -0.10 -1.82 -9.41
C ALA A 60 0.35 -0.90 -10.56
N THR A 61 0.07 0.40 -10.47
CA THR A 61 0.50 1.36 -11.50
C THR A 61 2.02 1.33 -11.71
N HIS A 62 2.80 1.22 -10.63
CA HIS A 62 4.26 1.08 -10.69
C HIS A 62 4.70 -0.24 -11.35
N ASP A 63 4.00 -1.33 -11.06
CA ASP A 63 4.24 -2.64 -11.66
C ASP A 63 4.06 -2.62 -13.19
N TRP A 64 3.10 -1.86 -13.69
CA TRP A 64 2.77 -1.81 -15.13
C TRP A 64 3.35 -0.60 -15.88
N LEU A 65 4.16 0.21 -15.21
CA LEU A 65 4.61 1.53 -15.68
C LEU A 65 5.34 1.49 -17.04
N VAL A 66 6.10 0.42 -17.32
CA VAL A 66 6.78 0.22 -18.60
C VAL A 66 6.38 -1.14 -19.17
N PRO A 67 5.49 -1.19 -20.17
CA PRO A 67 4.97 -2.45 -20.70
C PRO A 67 6.07 -3.42 -21.18
N GLY A 68 7.12 -2.87 -21.80
CA GLY A 68 8.28 -3.63 -22.31
C GLY A 68 9.10 -4.32 -21.23
N LEU A 69 8.99 -3.91 -19.96
CA LEU A 69 9.68 -4.56 -18.84
C LEU A 69 8.83 -5.64 -18.15
N VAL A 70 7.53 -5.69 -18.42
CA VAL A 70 6.59 -6.58 -17.71
C VAL A 70 6.94 -8.04 -17.95
N HIS A 71 7.24 -8.41 -19.20
CA HIS A 71 7.60 -9.78 -19.56
C HIS A 71 8.82 -10.24 -18.75
N ASP A 72 9.91 -9.48 -18.77
CA ASP A 72 11.15 -9.86 -18.10
C ASP A 72 11.04 -9.81 -16.58
N ARG A 73 10.24 -8.89 -16.04
CA ARG A 73 9.89 -8.86 -14.62
C ARG A 73 9.14 -10.13 -14.20
N ALA A 74 8.09 -10.51 -14.94
CA ALA A 74 7.35 -11.75 -14.68
C ALA A 74 8.26 -12.98 -14.81
N LEU A 75 9.17 -13.00 -15.79
CA LEU A 75 10.14 -14.07 -15.98
C LEU A 75 11.09 -14.21 -14.79
N ALA A 76 11.61 -13.10 -14.29
CA ALA A 76 12.45 -13.08 -13.09
C ALA A 76 11.68 -13.61 -11.87
N MET A 77 10.42 -13.18 -11.67
CA MET A 77 9.55 -13.68 -10.60
C MET A 77 9.35 -15.20 -10.69
N LEU A 78 9.00 -15.74 -11.87
CA LEU A 78 8.82 -17.18 -12.05
C LEU A 78 10.12 -17.97 -11.86
N ARG A 79 11.27 -17.41 -12.25
CA ARG A 79 12.58 -18.05 -12.07
C ARG A 79 13.00 -18.16 -10.61
N ALA A 80 12.62 -17.19 -9.79
CA ALA A 80 12.90 -17.16 -8.35
C ALA A 80 12.10 -18.22 -7.57
N LEU A 81 10.99 -18.72 -8.12
CA LEU A 81 10.17 -19.72 -7.44
C LEU A 81 10.92 -21.04 -7.13
N PRO A 82 10.50 -21.76 -6.07
CA PRO A 82 10.96 -23.11 -5.77
C PRO A 82 10.87 -24.04 -6.98
N LYS A 83 11.86 -24.94 -7.12
CA LYS A 83 11.97 -25.87 -8.26
C LYS A 83 10.72 -26.73 -8.47
N THR A 84 10.01 -27.07 -7.41
CA THR A 84 8.75 -27.84 -7.47
C THR A 84 7.66 -27.06 -8.19
N LEU A 85 7.43 -25.79 -7.81
CA LEU A 85 6.43 -24.92 -8.43
C LEU A 85 6.76 -24.62 -9.88
N ARG A 86 8.02 -24.30 -10.21
CA ARG A 86 8.45 -24.05 -11.60
C ARG A 86 8.14 -25.20 -12.54
N LYS A 87 8.37 -26.44 -12.09
CA LYS A 87 8.04 -27.64 -12.88
C LYS A 87 6.55 -27.79 -13.14
N SER A 88 5.72 -27.41 -12.17
CA SER A 88 4.25 -27.49 -12.30
C SER A 88 3.67 -26.41 -13.21
N ILE A 89 4.32 -25.24 -13.33
CA ILE A 89 3.90 -24.16 -14.23
C ILE A 89 4.25 -24.49 -15.70
N GLY A 90 5.39 -25.15 -15.91
CA GLY A 90 5.92 -25.46 -17.25
C GLY A 90 7.00 -24.46 -17.70
N PRO A 91 7.23 -24.32 -19.01
CA PRO A 91 8.19 -23.35 -19.54
C PRO A 91 7.78 -21.92 -19.19
N ALA A 92 8.62 -21.22 -18.42
CA ALA A 92 8.28 -19.87 -17.93
C ALA A 92 7.99 -18.85 -19.06
N PRO A 93 8.77 -18.78 -20.16
CA PRO A 93 8.47 -17.83 -21.24
C PRO A 93 7.07 -18.06 -21.84
N GLN A 94 6.74 -19.32 -22.17
CA GLN A 94 5.43 -19.66 -22.70
C GLN A 94 4.29 -19.31 -21.74
N ALA A 95 4.47 -19.56 -20.44
CA ALA A 95 3.45 -19.21 -19.45
C ALA A 95 3.23 -17.68 -19.34
N ILE A 96 4.27 -16.88 -19.60
CA ILE A 96 4.19 -15.42 -19.58
C ILE A 96 3.53 -14.90 -20.86
N ASP A 97 3.88 -15.46 -22.02
CA ASP A 97 3.22 -15.14 -23.29
C ASP A 97 1.71 -15.41 -23.21
N GLU A 98 1.34 -16.57 -22.68
CA GLU A 98 -0.06 -16.94 -22.42
C GLU A 98 -0.72 -15.99 -21.42
N PHE A 99 -0.01 -15.57 -20.37
CA PHE A 99 -0.51 -14.61 -19.37
C PHE A 99 -0.78 -13.23 -19.99
N LEU A 100 0.19 -12.67 -20.72
CA LEU A 100 0.07 -11.35 -21.33
C LEU A 100 -0.99 -11.33 -22.43
N ALA A 101 -1.17 -12.43 -23.16
CA ALA A 101 -2.24 -12.59 -24.13
C ALA A 101 -3.66 -12.56 -23.52
N THR A 102 -3.81 -12.69 -22.19
CA THR A 102 -5.10 -12.52 -21.51
C THR A 102 -5.49 -11.07 -21.26
N GLU A 103 -4.61 -10.11 -21.57
CA GLU A 103 -4.78 -8.68 -21.23
C GLU A 103 -5.13 -8.50 -19.74
N PRO A 104 -4.19 -8.86 -18.83
CA PRO A 104 -4.46 -8.85 -17.40
C PRO A 104 -4.88 -7.47 -16.89
N ASP A 105 -5.77 -7.46 -15.89
CA ASP A 105 -6.20 -6.23 -15.23
C ASP A 105 -5.02 -5.54 -14.53
N GLN A 106 -4.61 -4.40 -15.09
CA GLN A 106 -3.45 -3.63 -14.63
C GLN A 106 -3.75 -2.79 -13.37
N ASN A 107 -5.00 -2.80 -12.87
CA ASN A 107 -5.32 -2.26 -11.55
C ASN A 107 -4.88 -3.18 -10.40
N ILE A 108 -4.42 -4.39 -10.74
CA ILE A 108 -3.92 -5.39 -9.81
C ILE A 108 -2.41 -5.50 -9.98
N GLY A 109 -1.66 -5.64 -8.88
CA GLY A 109 -0.20 -5.83 -8.95
C GLY A 109 0.19 -7.04 -9.80
N LEU A 110 1.34 -6.97 -10.47
CA LEU A 110 1.80 -7.98 -11.43
C LEU A 110 1.88 -9.37 -10.78
N ALA A 111 2.41 -9.44 -9.55
CA ALA A 111 2.51 -10.69 -8.80
C ALA A 111 1.13 -11.33 -8.52
N ASP A 112 0.13 -10.51 -8.15
CA ASP A 112 -1.23 -10.98 -7.88
C ASP A 112 -1.94 -11.42 -9.15
N ALA A 113 -1.81 -10.64 -10.23
CA ALA A 113 -2.36 -10.97 -11.54
C ALA A 113 -1.77 -12.30 -12.08
N LEU A 114 -0.44 -12.46 -11.99
CA LEU A 114 0.26 -13.65 -12.43
C LEU A 114 -0.09 -14.89 -11.59
N ALA A 115 -0.14 -14.74 -10.26
CA ALA A 115 -0.57 -15.82 -9.36
C ALA A 115 -2.00 -16.28 -9.66
N ALA A 116 -2.91 -15.33 -9.88
CA ALA A 116 -4.30 -15.62 -10.21
C ALA A 116 -4.42 -16.33 -11.57
N PHE A 117 -3.66 -15.90 -12.58
CA PHE A 117 -3.57 -16.56 -13.89
C PHE A 117 -3.08 -18.01 -13.76
N ILE A 118 -1.95 -18.23 -13.07
CA ILE A 118 -1.38 -19.58 -12.89
C ILE A 118 -2.36 -20.51 -12.15
N GLY A 119 -3.05 -19.98 -11.14
CA GLY A 119 -4.07 -20.73 -10.41
C GLY A 119 -5.22 -21.19 -11.31
N ARG A 120 -5.69 -20.32 -12.22
CA ARG A 120 -6.79 -20.64 -13.15
C ARG A 120 -6.36 -21.56 -14.29
N GLU A 121 -5.28 -21.24 -14.97
CA GLU A 121 -4.88 -21.92 -16.22
C GLU A 121 -4.03 -23.18 -15.99
N LYS A 122 -3.22 -23.20 -14.92
CA LYS A 122 -2.32 -24.33 -14.63
C LYS A 122 -2.78 -25.17 -13.44
N GLY A 123 -3.78 -24.72 -12.68
CA GLY A 123 -4.26 -25.40 -11.48
C GLY A 123 -3.25 -25.43 -10.33
N VAL A 124 -2.25 -24.54 -10.36
CA VAL A 124 -1.20 -24.45 -9.33
C VAL A 124 -1.46 -23.24 -8.45
N HIS A 125 -1.71 -23.45 -7.17
CA HIS A 125 -1.88 -22.35 -6.23
C HIS A 125 -0.51 -21.83 -5.75
N ILE A 126 -0.23 -20.56 -6.04
CA ILE A 126 1.00 -19.86 -5.63
C ILE A 126 0.57 -18.59 -4.90
N PRO A 127 0.97 -18.40 -3.62
CA PRO A 127 0.74 -17.13 -2.95
C PRO A 127 1.50 -16.01 -3.68
N ALA A 128 0.83 -14.89 -3.99
CA ALA A 128 1.46 -13.76 -4.67
C ALA A 128 2.67 -13.19 -3.90
N ALA A 129 2.66 -13.29 -2.57
CA ALA A 129 3.80 -12.93 -1.72
C ALA A 129 5.09 -13.66 -2.12
N LEU A 130 5.01 -14.94 -2.52
CA LEU A 130 6.17 -15.71 -2.94
C LEU A 130 6.75 -15.22 -4.27
N LEU A 131 5.94 -14.62 -5.14
CA LEU A 131 6.42 -13.98 -6.37
C LEU A 131 7.10 -12.63 -6.07
N ARG A 132 6.59 -11.88 -5.08
CA ARG A 132 7.18 -10.60 -4.64
C ARG A 132 8.52 -10.76 -3.92
N GLU A 133 8.81 -11.94 -3.39
CA GLU A 133 10.12 -12.28 -2.80
C GLU A 133 11.26 -12.38 -3.84
N ALA A 134 10.95 -12.34 -5.14
CA ALA A 134 11.96 -12.38 -6.19
C ALA A 134 12.87 -11.15 -6.13
N GLU A 135 14.18 -11.38 -6.00
CA GLU A 135 15.18 -10.32 -6.17
C GLU A 135 15.27 -9.96 -7.66
N LEU A 136 14.76 -8.78 -7.99
CA LEU A 136 14.74 -8.26 -9.36
C LEU A 136 15.97 -7.39 -9.62
N SER A 137 16.55 -7.53 -10.81
CA SER A 137 17.60 -6.62 -11.29
C SER A 137 17.08 -5.19 -11.34
N HIS A 138 17.95 -4.22 -11.05
CA HIS A 138 17.59 -2.80 -10.95
C HIS A 138 16.91 -2.25 -12.22
N HIS A 139 17.33 -2.69 -13.41
CA HIS A 139 16.73 -2.26 -14.67
C HIS A 139 15.32 -2.79 -14.91
N LEU A 140 14.88 -3.81 -14.17
CA LEU A 140 13.52 -4.35 -14.27
C LEU A 140 12.53 -3.58 -13.39
N VAL A 141 12.99 -2.76 -12.45
CA VAL A 141 12.13 -2.05 -11.50
C VAL A 141 12.31 -0.54 -11.69
N PRO A 142 11.29 0.17 -12.21
CA PRO A 142 11.35 1.62 -12.36
C PRO A 142 11.67 2.31 -11.04
N ARG A 143 12.65 3.19 -11.05
CA ARG A 143 12.94 4.09 -9.92
C ARG A 143 11.94 5.24 -9.95
N VAL A 144 11.44 5.61 -8.78
CA VAL A 144 10.59 6.79 -8.62
C VAL A 144 11.43 7.89 -7.97
N VAL A 145 11.46 9.06 -8.61
CA VAL A 145 12.10 10.28 -8.11
C VAL A 145 10.99 11.23 -7.69
N VAL A 146 10.97 11.63 -6.42
CA VAL A 146 9.96 12.55 -5.89
C VAL A 146 10.56 13.94 -5.78
N THR A 147 9.87 14.93 -6.33
CA THR A 147 10.26 16.35 -6.31
C THR A 147 9.29 17.21 -5.53
N ASP A 148 9.79 18.35 -5.06
CA ASP A 148 8.99 19.40 -4.45
C ASP A 148 8.30 20.30 -5.50
N GLY A 149 7.69 21.41 -5.05
CA GLY A 149 7.04 22.37 -5.95
C GLY A 149 7.99 23.23 -6.79
N ALA A 150 9.28 23.27 -6.44
CA ALA A 150 10.34 23.96 -7.19
C ALA A 150 11.06 23.04 -8.18
N GLY A 151 10.82 21.72 -8.11
CA GLY A 151 11.47 20.71 -8.93
C GLY A 151 12.72 20.11 -8.27
N GLU A 152 13.01 20.46 -7.02
CA GLU A 152 14.14 19.89 -6.27
C GLU A 152 13.80 18.47 -5.82
N VAL A 153 14.78 17.57 -5.91
CA VAL A 153 14.61 16.16 -5.52
C VAL A 153 14.51 16.04 -3.99
N LEU A 154 13.38 15.55 -3.50
CA LEU A 154 13.16 15.24 -2.09
C LEU A 154 13.75 13.88 -1.72
N ALA A 155 13.46 12.87 -2.54
CA ALA A 155 13.93 11.50 -2.37
C ALA A 155 13.78 10.70 -3.66
N GLN A 156 14.48 9.58 -3.77
CA GLN A 156 14.28 8.60 -4.83
C GLN A 156 14.48 7.18 -4.29
N SER A 157 13.71 6.21 -4.80
CA SER A 157 13.91 4.79 -4.52
C SER A 157 13.17 3.94 -5.56
N ARG A 158 13.52 2.65 -5.63
CA ARG A 158 12.74 1.62 -6.33
C ARG A 158 11.70 0.96 -5.42
N ASP A 159 11.87 1.11 -4.10
CA ASP A 159 10.94 0.63 -3.09
C ASP A 159 9.97 1.77 -2.72
N LEU A 160 8.70 1.63 -3.10
CA LEU A 160 7.67 2.62 -2.81
C LEU A 160 7.42 2.79 -1.31
N PHE A 161 7.56 1.72 -0.51
CA PHE A 161 7.40 1.80 0.94
C PHE A 161 8.53 2.60 1.57
N GLU A 162 9.78 2.34 1.16
CA GLU A 162 10.92 3.14 1.58
C GLU A 162 10.74 4.61 1.17
N LEU A 163 10.33 4.86 -0.07
CA LEU A 163 10.16 6.20 -0.60
C LEU A 163 9.08 6.98 0.15
N ARG A 164 7.93 6.34 0.45
CA ARG A 164 6.88 6.92 1.31
C ARG A 164 7.41 7.28 2.69
N ARG A 165 8.29 6.45 3.26
CA ARG A 165 8.92 6.73 4.57
C ARG A 165 9.85 7.95 4.49
N LEU A 166 10.63 8.07 3.41
CA LEU A 166 11.57 9.19 3.22
C LEU A 166 10.84 10.53 3.06
N VAL A 167 9.73 10.55 2.31
CA VAL A 167 8.98 11.79 2.04
C VAL A 167 7.87 12.09 3.06
N ALA A 168 7.66 11.24 4.07
CA ALA A 168 6.59 11.40 5.06
C ALA A 168 6.63 12.75 5.78
N GLY A 169 7.82 13.25 6.12
CA GLY A 169 7.98 14.55 6.77
C GLY A 169 7.54 15.73 5.89
N GLU A 170 7.75 15.62 4.58
CA GLU A 170 7.31 16.63 3.61
C GLU A 170 5.80 16.63 3.45
N VAL A 171 5.19 15.43 3.40
CA VAL A 171 3.72 15.30 3.41
C VAL A 171 3.15 15.94 4.68
N GLU A 172 3.71 15.66 5.86
CA GLU A 172 3.24 16.28 7.11
C GLU A 172 3.35 17.82 7.10
N GLN A 173 4.41 18.37 6.51
CA GLN A 173 4.56 19.83 6.38
C GLN A 173 3.49 20.43 5.46
N VAL A 174 3.21 19.79 4.32
CA VAL A 174 2.13 20.18 3.41
C VAL A 174 0.78 20.09 4.10
N LEU A 175 0.52 19.02 4.86
CA LEU A 175 -0.73 18.86 5.59
C LEU A 175 -0.92 19.91 6.69
N ARG A 176 0.17 20.37 7.32
CA ARG A 176 0.12 21.36 8.40
C ARG A 176 -0.07 22.79 7.91
N HIS A 177 0.60 23.17 6.83
CA HIS A 177 0.66 24.57 6.37
C HIS A 177 -0.05 24.81 5.04
N GLY A 178 -0.48 23.74 4.36
CA GLY A 178 -1.14 23.84 3.07
C GLY A 178 -2.51 24.49 3.17
N ASP A 179 -2.88 25.15 2.08
CA ASP A 179 -4.20 25.77 1.94
C ASP A 179 -5.26 24.67 1.77
N SER A 180 -6.12 24.54 2.78
CA SER A 180 -7.17 23.54 2.83
C SER A 180 -8.48 24.20 3.22
N ALA A 181 -9.59 23.68 2.72
CA ALA A 181 -10.92 24.17 3.06
C ALA A 181 -11.29 23.99 4.55
N LEU A 182 -10.51 23.22 5.30
CA LEU A 182 -10.74 22.96 6.72
C LEU A 182 -9.70 23.65 7.59
N GLU A 183 -10.18 24.48 8.50
CA GLU A 183 -9.34 25.11 9.49
C GLU A 183 -8.88 24.10 10.56
N GLN A 184 -7.57 23.90 10.67
CA GLN A 184 -6.97 23.11 11.75
C GLN A 184 -6.98 23.90 13.05
N ARG A 185 -7.34 23.25 14.16
CA ARG A 185 -7.64 23.92 15.43
C ARG A 185 -7.07 23.14 16.61
N GLU A 186 -6.69 23.84 17.67
CA GLU A 186 -6.15 23.25 18.91
C GLU A 186 -7.05 23.57 20.11
N GLY A 187 -6.87 22.82 21.20
CA GLY A 187 -7.49 23.19 22.47
C GLY A 187 -9.01 23.02 22.51
N ILE A 188 -9.60 22.26 21.59
CA ILE A 188 -11.04 22.02 21.53
C ILE A 188 -11.48 21.24 22.77
N ARG A 189 -12.47 21.78 23.49
CA ARG A 189 -13.00 21.22 24.75
C ARG A 189 -14.52 21.14 24.78
N ALA A 190 -15.19 21.61 23.74
CA ALA A 190 -16.62 21.56 23.55
C ALA A 190 -16.90 21.21 22.09
N TRP A 191 -18.01 20.53 21.84
CA TRP A 191 -18.46 20.19 20.50
C TRP A 191 -18.84 21.46 19.72
N ASP A 192 -18.24 21.67 18.54
CA ASP A 192 -18.47 22.86 17.71
C ASP A 192 -18.44 22.59 16.20
N VAL A 193 -18.43 21.31 15.80
CA VAL A 193 -18.51 20.88 14.40
C VAL A 193 -19.67 19.91 14.25
N ASP A 194 -20.63 20.21 13.39
CA ASP A 194 -21.77 19.31 13.16
C ASP A 194 -21.35 18.04 12.40
N GLU A 195 -20.66 18.20 11.27
CA GLU A 195 -20.17 17.10 10.44
C GLU A 195 -18.81 17.44 9.83
N LEU A 196 -17.83 16.53 9.98
CA LEU A 196 -16.54 16.63 9.30
C LEU A 196 -16.63 15.91 7.96
N PRO A 197 -16.15 16.50 6.86
CA PRO A 197 -16.11 15.80 5.59
C PRO A 197 -15.15 14.60 5.68
N PRO A 198 -15.40 13.52 4.92
CA PRO A 198 -14.58 12.30 5.00
C PRO A 198 -13.13 12.53 4.54
N GLN A 199 -12.92 13.47 3.63
CA GLN A 199 -11.61 13.88 3.14
C GLN A 199 -11.64 15.34 2.68
N THR A 200 -10.47 15.96 2.61
CA THR A 200 -10.23 17.26 2.01
C THR A 200 -9.03 17.18 1.07
N ARG A 201 -8.91 18.13 0.16
CA ARG A 201 -7.75 18.24 -0.74
C ARG A 201 -6.98 19.51 -0.42
N ILE A 202 -5.66 19.38 -0.39
CA ILE A 202 -4.73 20.48 -0.19
C ILE A 202 -4.07 20.81 -1.52
N SER A 203 -4.17 22.06 -1.95
CA SER A 203 -3.55 22.52 -3.19
C SER A 203 -2.05 22.75 -2.99
N THR A 204 -1.24 22.16 -3.87
CA THR A 204 0.22 22.34 -3.93
C THR A 204 0.64 22.71 -5.36
N PRO A 205 1.82 23.32 -5.56
CA PRO A 205 2.33 23.63 -6.91
C PRO A 205 2.41 22.38 -7.82
N GLY A 206 2.57 21.19 -7.23
CA GLY A 206 2.68 19.91 -7.93
C GLY A 206 1.37 19.14 -8.09
N GLY A 207 0.22 19.64 -7.63
CA GLY A 207 -1.06 18.93 -7.64
C GLY A 207 -1.83 19.02 -6.33
N THR A 208 -2.75 18.10 -6.10
CA THR A 208 -3.54 18.05 -4.87
C THR A 208 -3.12 16.88 -4.01
N VAL A 209 -2.91 17.12 -2.71
CA VAL A 209 -2.70 16.05 -1.73
C VAL A 209 -4.01 15.79 -1.01
N THR A 210 -4.47 14.54 -1.02
CA THR A 210 -5.64 14.12 -0.24
C THR A 210 -5.28 14.04 1.24
N ALA A 211 -6.16 14.56 2.09
CA ALA A 211 -5.98 14.59 3.52
C ALA A 211 -7.28 14.21 4.25
N TYR A 212 -7.14 13.57 5.40
CA TYR A 212 -8.25 13.02 6.17
C TYR A 212 -8.40 13.78 7.50
N PRO A 213 -9.53 14.49 7.71
CA PRO A 213 -9.77 15.23 8.94
C PRO A 213 -9.96 14.29 10.13
N ALA A 214 -9.27 14.58 11.23
CA ALA A 214 -9.35 13.78 12.44
C ALA A 214 -9.28 14.64 13.70
N PHE A 215 -10.02 14.20 14.72
CA PHE A 215 -9.88 14.69 16.07
C PHE A 215 -8.75 13.95 16.77
N ILE A 216 -7.71 14.66 17.19
CA ILE A 216 -6.54 14.11 17.86
C ILE A 216 -6.66 14.33 19.36
N ASP A 217 -6.50 13.27 20.15
CA ASP A 217 -6.51 13.33 21.61
C ASP A 217 -5.22 13.98 22.14
N GLU A 218 -5.33 15.17 22.74
CA GLU A 218 -4.23 15.90 23.37
C GLU A 218 -4.25 15.79 24.90
N GLN A 219 -4.87 14.74 25.42
CA GLN A 219 -5.05 14.46 26.85
C GLN A 219 -5.99 15.43 27.59
N THR A 220 -5.79 16.75 27.50
CA THR A 220 -6.64 17.74 28.18
C THR A 220 -7.56 18.52 27.25
N SER A 221 -7.42 18.28 25.95
CA SER A 221 -8.15 18.87 24.84
C SER A 221 -8.17 17.90 23.66
N VAL A 222 -8.81 18.33 22.59
CA VAL A 222 -8.76 17.70 21.27
C VAL A 222 -8.26 18.73 20.26
N ALA A 223 -7.49 18.30 19.27
CA ALA A 223 -7.16 19.12 18.10
C ALA A 223 -7.86 18.59 16.85
N LEU A 224 -8.28 19.47 15.96
CA LEU A 224 -8.67 19.11 14.60
C LEU A 224 -7.43 19.20 13.71
N ARG A 225 -7.07 18.08 13.09
CA ARG A 225 -5.88 17.93 12.23
C ARG A 225 -6.22 17.22 10.94
N LEU A 226 -5.37 17.43 9.95
CA LEU A 226 -5.37 16.69 8.70
C LEU A 226 -4.27 15.61 8.75
N LEU A 227 -4.62 14.38 8.41
CA LEU A 227 -3.71 13.24 8.38
C LEU A 227 -3.60 12.65 6.95
N PRO A 228 -2.48 12.01 6.61
CA PRO A 228 -2.22 11.53 5.24
C PRO A 228 -2.96 10.24 4.89
N ASP A 229 -3.32 9.44 5.90
CA ASP A 229 -3.86 8.08 5.72
C ASP A 229 -5.22 7.93 6.40
N GLU A 230 -6.19 7.38 5.67
CA GLU A 230 -7.58 7.28 6.11
C GLU A 230 -7.74 6.39 7.36
N VAL A 231 -7.03 5.27 7.40
CA VAL A 231 -7.18 4.27 8.47
C VAL A 231 -6.65 4.81 9.80
N SER A 232 -5.46 5.39 9.77
CA SER A 232 -4.84 6.06 10.91
C SER A 232 -5.64 7.30 11.33
N ALA A 233 -6.20 8.06 10.38
CA ALA A 233 -7.09 9.17 10.66
C ALA A 233 -8.36 8.73 11.37
N ALA A 234 -9.05 7.70 10.89
CA ALA A 234 -10.24 7.14 11.52
C ALA A 234 -9.93 6.64 12.95
N ALA A 235 -8.81 5.94 13.14
CA ALA A 235 -8.38 5.46 14.45
C ALA A 235 -8.01 6.60 15.43
N ALA A 236 -7.39 7.67 14.94
CA ALA A 236 -7.11 8.87 15.73
C ALA A 236 -8.41 9.60 16.07
N HIS A 237 -9.26 9.84 15.07
CA HIS A 237 -10.56 10.50 15.19
C HIS A 237 -11.44 9.83 16.24
N ALA A 238 -11.57 8.50 16.21
CA ALA A 238 -12.31 7.75 17.23
C ALA A 238 -11.78 7.98 18.66
N ARG A 239 -10.46 8.10 18.83
CA ARG A 239 -9.86 8.43 20.12
C ARG A 239 -10.17 9.87 20.54
N GLY A 240 -10.08 10.83 19.63
CA GLY A 240 -10.42 12.24 19.87
C GLY A 240 -11.89 12.45 20.22
N VAL A 241 -12.83 11.80 19.52
CA VAL A 241 -14.27 11.88 19.83
C VAL A 241 -14.56 11.38 21.25
N ARG A 242 -13.98 10.24 21.65
CA ARG A 242 -14.11 9.73 23.04
C ARG A 242 -13.56 10.72 24.07
N ARG A 243 -12.44 11.40 23.75
CA ARG A 243 -11.88 12.45 24.62
C ARG A 243 -12.84 13.62 24.77
N LEU A 244 -13.40 14.11 23.66
CA LEU A 244 -14.31 15.26 23.67
C LEU A 244 -15.56 14.96 24.50
N LEU A 245 -16.17 13.79 24.28
CA LEU A 245 -17.28 13.28 25.10
C LEU A 245 -16.90 13.18 26.58
N ALA A 246 -15.67 12.75 26.88
CA ALA A 246 -15.19 12.64 28.26
C ALA A 246 -15.01 13.99 28.95
N ILE A 247 -14.57 15.01 28.22
CA ILE A 247 -14.42 16.39 28.70
C ILE A 247 -15.80 16.99 28.98
N GLU A 248 -16.71 16.91 28.00
CA GLU A 248 -18.03 17.53 28.05
C GLU A 248 -18.93 16.88 29.12
N HIS A 249 -18.94 15.55 29.19
CA HIS A 249 -19.75 14.80 30.15
C HIS A 249 -18.98 14.36 31.41
N ARG A 250 -17.90 15.06 31.77
CA ARG A 250 -17.04 14.71 32.93
C ARG A 250 -17.81 14.42 34.22
N ARG A 251 -18.89 15.15 34.48
CA ARG A 251 -19.72 14.98 35.69
C ARG A 251 -20.53 13.69 35.65
N LEU A 252 -21.16 13.40 34.50
CA LEU A 252 -21.94 12.19 34.28
C LEU A 252 -21.03 10.96 34.37
N LEU A 253 -19.89 10.97 33.68
CA LEU A 253 -18.92 9.87 33.71
C LEU A 253 -18.38 9.60 35.11
N ARG A 254 -17.99 10.64 35.86
CA ARG A 254 -17.55 10.49 37.26
C ARG A 254 -18.63 9.88 38.16
N ARG A 255 -19.91 10.19 37.91
CA ARG A 255 -21.04 9.61 38.65
C ARG A 255 -21.23 8.14 38.28
N THR A 256 -21.26 7.84 36.98
CA THR A 256 -21.48 6.48 36.46
C THR A 256 -20.34 5.54 36.85
N LEU A 257 -19.08 5.98 36.76
CA LEU A 257 -17.92 5.20 37.19
C LEU A 257 -17.90 4.94 38.69
N ARG A 258 -18.32 5.92 39.50
CA ARG A 258 -18.44 5.76 40.97
C ARG A 258 -19.53 4.75 41.35
N ASN A 259 -20.60 4.71 40.58
CA ASN A 259 -21.72 3.80 40.77
C ASN A 259 -21.61 2.55 39.89
N TRP A 260 -20.46 2.33 39.24
CA TRP A 260 -20.25 1.20 38.36
C TRP A 260 -20.23 -0.07 39.21
N PRO A 261 -21.09 -1.06 38.94
CA PRO A 261 -21.01 -2.34 39.62
C PRO A 261 -19.61 -2.88 39.35
N SER A 262 -18.79 -3.05 40.40
CA SER A 262 -17.46 -3.61 40.25
C SER A 262 -17.53 -4.84 39.34
N MET A 263 -16.59 -4.99 38.41
CA MET A 263 -16.51 -6.14 37.48
C MET A 263 -16.32 -7.50 38.21
N GLY A 264 -16.61 -7.60 39.51
CA GLY A 264 -16.62 -8.82 40.30
C GLY A 264 -17.81 -9.75 40.03
N SER A 265 -18.82 -9.34 39.26
CA SER A 265 -19.99 -10.18 38.93
C SER A 265 -19.82 -11.03 37.65
N MET A 266 -18.89 -10.69 36.75
CA MET A 266 -18.65 -11.47 35.51
C MET A 266 -17.77 -12.72 35.68
N ARG A 267 -17.47 -13.17 36.92
CA ARG A 267 -16.61 -14.34 37.18
C ARG A 267 -17.30 -15.58 37.77
N SER A 268 -18.63 -15.58 38.00
CA SER A 268 -19.27 -16.72 38.68
C SER A 268 -20.13 -17.67 37.83
N HIS A 269 -20.16 -17.54 36.49
CA HIS A 269 -20.92 -18.49 35.65
C HIS A 269 -20.12 -19.59 34.97
N GLN A 270 -18.86 -19.81 35.35
CA GLN A 270 -18.05 -20.92 34.84
C GLN A 270 -17.41 -21.76 35.95
N ARG A 271 -18.20 -22.16 36.96
CA ARG A 271 -17.81 -23.22 37.90
C ARG A 271 -18.99 -23.85 38.64
N ARG A 272 -19.90 -24.50 37.91
CA ARG A 272 -20.74 -25.59 38.43
C ARG A 272 -20.76 -26.73 37.41
N GLY A 273 -19.74 -27.56 37.50
CA GLY A 273 -19.59 -28.74 36.64
C GLY A 273 -18.32 -29.51 37.00
N SER A 274 -18.30 -30.13 38.18
CA SER A 274 -17.53 -31.35 38.50
C SER A 274 -17.41 -31.53 40.02
N ALA A 275 -18.21 -32.45 40.57
CA ALA A 275 -17.84 -33.35 41.67
C ALA A 275 -19.06 -34.21 42.06
N SER A 276 -19.33 -35.27 41.30
CA SER A 276 -20.03 -36.45 41.83
C SER A 276 -19.06 -37.64 41.75
N THR A 277 -18.37 -37.86 42.87
CA THR A 277 -17.59 -39.07 43.16
C THR A 277 -18.54 -40.27 43.28
N PRO A 278 -18.22 -41.46 42.73
CA PRO A 278 -19.07 -42.64 42.84
C PRO A 278 -18.90 -43.33 44.21
N PRO A 279 -19.93 -44.01 44.75
CA PRO A 279 -19.81 -44.75 46.00
C PRO A 279 -19.10 -46.10 45.80
N SER A 280 -18.43 -46.50 46.87
CA SER A 280 -17.57 -47.66 47.05
C SER A 280 -18.31 -49.00 47.06
N THR A 281 -17.81 -49.95 46.28
CA THR A 281 -18.19 -51.36 46.34
C THR A 281 -17.53 -52.02 47.56
N THR A 282 -18.31 -52.29 48.61
CA THR A 282 -17.88 -53.16 49.71
C THR A 282 -18.48 -54.55 49.50
N ARG A 283 -17.57 -55.51 49.36
CA ARG A 283 -17.78 -56.96 49.27
C ARG A 283 -18.16 -57.51 50.64
N SER A 284 -19.15 -58.39 50.73
CA SER A 284 -19.33 -59.29 51.87
C SER A 284 -19.77 -60.67 51.38
N ARG A 285 -18.96 -61.65 51.79
CA ARG A 285 -19.12 -63.11 51.91
C ARG A 285 -19.88 -63.86 50.81
#